data_AF-A0A554K8X6-F1
#
_entry.id   AF-A0A554K8X6-F1
#
_cell.length_a   1.000
_cell.length_b   1.000
_cell.length_c   1.000
_cell.angle_alpha   90.00
_cell.angle_beta   90.00
_cell.angle_gamma   90.00
#
_symmetry.space_group_name_H-M   'P 1'
#
loop_
_entity.id
_entity.type
_entity.pdbx_description
1 polymer ?
#
loop_
_entity_poly.entity_id
_entity_poly.type
_entity_poly.pdbx_seq_one_letter_code
_entity_poly.pdbx_strand_id
1 'polypeptide(L)'
;MPRFMRPTFAVAIVAVAVAALNVAGTAQLFGQVKSSPTPVPPPRLQVTVVTDAACAECASLEPVVAQLAKFNIVLERATFERNSTEGAALLTRYGIVTVPTLVVSGDVDALPELASFWQKLGRRAADAVILDPPIPPYRDVQSGQIRGRVAVTLVGDAACTTCYDANEHLTILARFGIKDENPRRVDIRSTDGQTLRRDYGITMVPTFVLTGEVGVYEGLSNIWVQVGTTEKDGAYVFRQGVASMGTYRDLATGKIILPTPTPTPSPVQGVQP
;
A
#
# COMPACT_ATOMS: atom_id res chain seq x y z
N MET A 1 19.35 -3.14 40.45
CA MET A 1 17.93 -3.55 40.30
C MET A 1 17.05 -2.57 41.05
N PRO A 2 16.39 -1.60 40.40
CA PRO A 2 15.38 -0.77 41.05
C PRO A 2 13.98 -1.34 40.78
N ARG A 3 13.21 -1.48 41.86
CA ARG A 3 11.80 -1.91 41.86
C ARG A 3 10.92 -0.79 41.31
N PHE A 4 10.20 -1.05 40.23
CA PHE A 4 9.17 -0.16 39.71
C PHE A 4 7.92 -0.21 40.61
N MET A 5 7.57 0.94 41.19
CA MET A 5 6.29 1.19 41.84
C MET A 5 5.16 1.22 40.80
N ARG A 6 4.06 0.51 41.09
CA ARG A 6 2.80 0.57 40.34
C ARG A 6 1.93 1.71 40.88
N PRO A 7 1.34 2.58 40.04
CA PRO A 7 0.31 3.50 40.50
C PRO A 7 -1.05 2.80 40.50
N THR A 8 -1.73 2.88 41.64
CA THR A 8 -3.13 2.54 41.83
C THR A 8 -4.01 3.61 41.20
N PHE A 9 -4.79 3.24 40.18
CA PHE A 9 -5.82 4.10 39.60
C PHE A 9 -7.07 4.06 40.48
N ALA A 10 -7.46 5.23 41.01
CA ALA A 10 -8.74 5.42 41.69
C ALA A 10 -9.85 5.57 40.65
N VAL A 11 -10.80 4.64 40.65
CA VAL A 11 -12.03 4.70 39.84
C VAL A 11 -13.03 5.59 40.56
N ALA A 12 -13.29 6.79 40.03
CA ALA A 12 -14.38 7.65 40.48
C ALA A 12 -15.67 7.26 39.75
N ILE A 13 -16.58 6.62 40.49
CA ILE A 13 -17.94 6.32 40.06
C ILE A 13 -18.76 7.62 40.16
N VAL A 14 -19.17 8.17 39.02
CA VAL A 14 -20.19 9.23 38.97
C VAL A 14 -21.52 8.57 38.64
N ALA A 15 -22.32 8.35 39.69
CA ALA A 15 -23.72 7.99 39.58
C ALA A 15 -24.55 9.27 39.38
N VAL A 16 -25.23 9.39 38.24
CA VAL A 16 -26.29 10.39 38.04
C VAL A 16 -27.61 9.64 37.95
N ALA A 17 -28.46 9.87 38.94
CA ALA A 17 -29.80 9.33 39.05
C ALA A 17 -30.85 10.37 38.61
N VAL A 18 -31.67 9.95 37.64
CA VAL A 18 -33.14 9.97 37.56
C VAL A 18 -33.91 11.28 37.79
N ALA A 19 -34.77 11.61 36.81
CA ALA A 19 -36.20 11.98 36.88
C ALA A 19 -36.52 13.07 35.82
N ALA A 20 -37.64 13.16 35.10
CA ALA A 20 -38.98 12.60 35.23
C ALA A 20 -39.74 12.65 33.88
N LEU A 21 -40.71 11.74 33.75
CA LEU A 21 -41.99 11.76 33.01
C LEU A 21 -42.23 12.75 31.84
N ASN A 22 -42.56 12.17 30.68
CA ASN A 22 -43.72 12.57 29.88
C ASN A 22 -44.44 11.31 29.35
N VAL A 23 -45.52 10.93 30.04
CA VAL A 23 -46.42 9.82 29.70
C VAL A 23 -47.73 10.42 29.19
N ALA A 24 -47.79 10.71 27.90
CA ALA A 24 -49.03 10.97 27.17
C ALA A 24 -48.78 10.74 25.67
N GLY A 25 -49.04 9.51 25.19
CA GLY A 25 -48.90 9.20 23.75
C GLY A 25 -48.75 7.73 23.36
N THR A 26 -49.21 6.76 24.16
CA THR A 26 -48.94 5.32 23.92
C THR A 26 -50.00 4.58 23.09
N ALA A 27 -50.89 5.27 22.37
CA ALA A 27 -52.05 4.62 21.71
C ALA A 27 -52.08 4.67 20.16
N GLN A 28 -50.95 4.91 19.47
CA GLN A 28 -50.88 4.83 17.99
C GLN A 28 -49.75 3.93 17.43
N LEU A 29 -49.07 3.14 18.26
CA LEU A 29 -47.80 2.50 17.88
C LEU A 29 -47.90 1.13 17.15
N PHE A 30 -49.10 0.61 16.85
CA PHE A 30 -49.24 -0.71 16.18
C PHE A 30 -49.81 -0.65 14.75
N GLY A 31 -49.90 0.53 14.15
CA GLY A 31 -50.55 0.75 12.85
C GLY A 31 -49.64 0.80 11.62
N GLN A 32 -48.43 0.23 11.64
CA GLN A 32 -47.59 0.08 10.45
C GLN A 32 -46.63 -1.10 10.65
N VAL A 33 -47.12 -2.34 10.46
CA VAL A 33 -46.22 -3.44 10.11
C VAL A 33 -45.69 -3.11 8.72
N LYS A 34 -44.63 -2.29 8.65
CA LYS A 34 -43.86 -2.09 7.43
C LYS A 34 -43.39 -3.48 7.03
N SER A 35 -43.97 -3.99 5.96
CA SER A 35 -43.54 -5.23 5.32
C SER A 35 -42.02 -5.23 5.26
N SER A 36 -41.38 -6.21 5.91
CA SER A 36 -39.94 -6.38 5.79
C SER A 36 -39.60 -6.41 4.31
N PRO A 37 -38.72 -5.52 3.81
CA PRO A 37 -38.38 -5.50 2.39
C PRO A 37 -37.91 -6.90 2.00
N THR A 38 -38.45 -7.42 0.89
CA THR A 38 -38.04 -8.72 0.35
C THR A 38 -36.51 -8.72 0.23
N PRO A 39 -35.81 -9.73 0.76
CA PRO A 39 -34.35 -9.79 0.68
C PRO A 39 -33.91 -9.61 -0.77
N VAL A 40 -33.18 -8.54 -1.06
CA VAL A 40 -32.63 -8.29 -2.38
C VAL A 40 -31.51 -9.31 -2.60
N PRO A 41 -31.52 -10.10 -3.70
CA PRO A 41 -30.44 -11.03 -3.99
C PRO A 41 -29.10 -10.30 -4.07
N PRO A 42 -28.01 -10.88 -3.57
CA PRO A 42 -26.69 -10.27 -3.68
C PRO A 42 -26.26 -10.16 -5.16
N PRO A 43 -25.61 -9.05 -5.57
CA PRO A 43 -25.05 -8.89 -6.90
C PRO A 43 -24.05 -9.99 -7.25
N ARG A 44 -23.99 -10.39 -8.53
CA ARG A 44 -23.09 -11.43 -9.03
C ARG A 44 -21.97 -10.81 -9.85
N LEU A 45 -20.73 -11.05 -9.44
CA LEU A 45 -19.53 -10.63 -10.18
C LEU A 45 -18.75 -11.85 -10.67
N GLN A 46 -18.31 -11.79 -11.91
CA GLN A 46 -17.32 -12.71 -12.47
C GLN A 46 -15.97 -12.02 -12.54
N VAL A 47 -15.00 -12.56 -11.81
CA VAL A 47 -13.62 -12.09 -11.77
C VAL A 47 -12.75 -13.05 -12.56
N THR A 48 -12.17 -12.54 -13.63
CA THR A 48 -11.23 -13.28 -14.46
C THR A 48 -9.84 -12.66 -14.36
N VAL A 49 -8.84 -13.46 -13.99
CA VAL A 49 -7.44 -13.05 -13.99
C VAL A 49 -6.78 -13.58 -15.26
N VAL A 50 -6.16 -12.72 -16.06
CA VAL A 50 -5.27 -13.17 -17.13
C VAL A 50 -3.83 -13.09 -16.63
N THR A 51 -3.13 -14.22 -16.60
CA THR A 51 -1.78 -14.40 -16.04
C THR A 51 -0.75 -14.67 -17.12
N ASP A 52 0.52 -14.71 -16.72
CA ASP A 52 1.61 -15.24 -17.54
C ASP A 52 2.55 -16.09 -16.70
N ALA A 53 2.48 -17.40 -16.87
CA ALA A 53 3.33 -18.36 -16.18
C ALA A 53 4.83 -18.14 -16.44
N ALA A 54 5.21 -17.49 -17.55
CA ALA A 54 6.61 -17.13 -17.83
C ALA A 54 7.09 -15.91 -17.03
N CYS A 55 6.22 -15.25 -16.25
CA CYS A 55 6.57 -14.12 -15.39
C CYS A 55 6.39 -14.48 -13.90
N ALA A 56 7.33 -15.24 -13.36
CA ALA A 56 7.29 -15.66 -11.94
C ALA A 56 7.32 -14.48 -10.95
N GLU A 57 7.89 -13.35 -11.35
CA GLU A 57 8.04 -12.13 -10.55
C GLU A 57 6.90 -11.11 -10.73
N CYS A 58 5.93 -11.39 -11.61
CA CYS A 58 4.82 -10.48 -11.83
C CYS A 58 3.91 -10.38 -10.59
N ALA A 59 3.30 -9.21 -10.39
CA ALA A 59 2.49 -8.94 -9.21
C ALA A 59 1.28 -9.88 -9.09
N SER A 60 1.01 -10.39 -7.89
CA SER A 60 -0.20 -11.17 -7.63
C SER A 60 -1.41 -10.26 -7.46
N LEU A 61 -2.51 -10.58 -8.14
CA LEU A 61 -3.80 -9.88 -8.01
C LEU A 61 -4.70 -10.48 -6.93
N GLU A 62 -4.29 -11.57 -6.27
CA GLU A 62 -5.09 -12.20 -5.21
C GLU A 62 -5.46 -11.25 -4.05
N PRO A 63 -4.59 -10.32 -3.60
CA PRO A 63 -4.99 -9.33 -2.58
C PRO A 63 -6.16 -8.46 -3.01
N VAL A 64 -6.25 -8.13 -4.30
CA VAL A 64 -7.37 -7.35 -4.87
C VAL A 64 -8.64 -8.20 -4.88
N VAL A 65 -8.53 -9.45 -5.34
CA VAL A 65 -9.67 -10.40 -5.36
C VAL A 65 -10.18 -10.70 -3.95
N ALA A 66 -9.27 -10.88 -2.99
CA ALA A 66 -9.60 -11.10 -1.58
C ALA A 66 -10.29 -9.88 -0.95
N GLN A 67 -9.96 -8.66 -1.39
CA GLN A 67 -10.65 -7.45 -0.96
C GLN A 67 -12.08 -7.38 -1.52
N LEU A 68 -12.30 -7.78 -2.78
CA LEU A 68 -13.64 -7.86 -3.37
C LEU A 68 -14.53 -8.89 -2.68
N ALA A 69 -13.96 -10.01 -2.24
CA ALA A 69 -14.69 -11.05 -1.51
C ALA A 69 -15.22 -10.61 -0.14
N LYS A 70 -14.81 -9.44 0.38
CA LYS A 70 -15.31 -8.89 1.65
C LYS A 70 -16.66 -8.16 1.50
N PHE A 71 -17.10 -7.91 0.27
CA PHE A 71 -18.40 -7.30 -0.02
C PHE A 71 -19.50 -8.37 -0.04
N ASN A 72 -20.76 -7.97 0.15
CA ASN A 72 -21.91 -8.88 0.11
C ASN A 72 -22.30 -9.22 -1.35
N ILE A 73 -21.41 -9.96 -2.02
CA ILE A 73 -21.49 -10.31 -3.44
C ILE A 73 -21.32 -11.81 -3.63
N VAL A 74 -21.87 -12.34 -4.72
CA VAL A 74 -21.54 -13.68 -5.21
C VAL A 74 -20.39 -13.54 -6.20
N LEU A 75 -19.24 -14.15 -5.88
CA LEU A 75 -18.01 -13.98 -6.64
C LEU A 75 -17.63 -15.28 -7.36
N GLU A 76 -17.71 -15.29 -8.68
CA GLU A 76 -17.18 -16.36 -9.53
C GLU A 76 -15.76 -16.02 -9.98
N ARG A 77 -14.86 -17.01 -9.98
CA ARG A 77 -13.44 -16.80 -10.29
C ARG A 77 -12.98 -17.68 -11.45
N ALA A 78 -12.23 -17.10 -12.36
CA ALA A 78 -11.51 -17.80 -13.42
C ALA A 78 -10.09 -17.26 -13.56
N THR A 79 -9.17 -18.10 -13.99
CA THR A 79 -7.80 -17.71 -14.32
C THR A 79 -7.43 -18.31 -15.67
N PHE A 80 -6.91 -17.48 -16.57
CA PHE A 80 -6.45 -17.91 -17.89
C PHE A 80 -5.03 -17.46 -18.15
N GLU A 81 -4.24 -18.33 -18.77
CA GLU A 81 -2.92 -17.96 -19.27
C GLU A 81 -3.05 -17.06 -20.49
N ARG A 82 -2.18 -16.04 -20.61
CA ARG A 82 -2.24 -15.06 -21.72
C ARG A 82 -2.18 -15.69 -23.11
N ASN A 83 -1.57 -16.87 -23.22
CA ASN A 83 -1.38 -17.61 -24.46
C ASN A 83 -2.43 -18.73 -24.65
N SER A 84 -3.36 -18.90 -23.71
CA SER A 84 -4.53 -19.76 -23.92
C SER A 84 -5.51 -19.09 -24.88
N THR A 85 -6.39 -19.89 -25.49
CA THR A 85 -7.44 -19.38 -26.39
C THR A 85 -8.32 -18.34 -25.69
N GLU A 86 -8.73 -18.62 -24.45
CA GLU A 86 -9.56 -17.76 -23.62
C GLU A 86 -8.82 -16.48 -23.20
N GLY A 87 -7.57 -16.62 -22.74
CA GLY A 87 -6.75 -15.47 -22.34
C GLY A 87 -6.51 -14.51 -23.51
N ALA A 88 -6.08 -15.03 -24.67
CA ALA A 88 -5.85 -14.24 -25.87
C ALA A 88 -7.12 -13.54 -26.38
N ALA A 89 -8.28 -14.21 -26.28
CA ALA A 89 -9.57 -13.62 -26.63
C ALA A 89 -9.92 -12.44 -25.71
N LEU A 90 -9.66 -12.55 -24.40
CA LEU A 90 -9.89 -11.45 -23.44
C LEU A 90 -8.96 -10.26 -23.68
N LEU A 91 -7.67 -10.51 -23.93
CA LEU A 91 -6.70 -9.47 -24.25
C LEU A 91 -7.14 -8.67 -25.49
N THR A 92 -7.58 -9.39 -26.53
CA THR A 92 -8.08 -8.78 -27.77
C THR A 92 -9.38 -8.01 -27.54
N ARG A 93 -10.37 -8.65 -26.89
CA ARG A 93 -11.71 -8.08 -26.67
C ARG A 93 -11.67 -6.77 -25.89
N TYR A 94 -10.83 -6.69 -24.86
CA TYR A 94 -10.77 -5.53 -23.96
C TYR A 94 -9.59 -4.60 -24.22
N GLY A 95 -8.77 -4.89 -25.25
CA GLY A 95 -7.58 -4.10 -25.59
C GLY A 95 -6.57 -4.07 -24.45
N ILE A 96 -6.33 -5.21 -23.80
CA ILE A 96 -5.43 -5.30 -22.66
C ILE A 96 -4.01 -5.51 -23.17
N VAL A 97 -3.11 -4.60 -22.79
CA VAL A 97 -1.72 -4.58 -23.24
C VAL A 97 -0.73 -5.03 -22.17
N THR A 98 -1.19 -5.37 -20.97
CA THR A 98 -0.34 -5.81 -19.85
C THR A 98 -0.95 -6.98 -19.08
N VAL A 99 -0.10 -7.87 -18.58
CA VAL A 99 -0.49 -8.97 -17.68
C VAL A 99 0.46 -9.04 -16.48
N PRO A 100 0.00 -9.44 -15.28
CA PRO A 100 -1.35 -9.89 -15.00
C PRO A 100 -2.35 -8.73 -14.99
N THR A 101 -3.61 -9.05 -15.30
CA THR A 101 -4.71 -8.09 -15.31
C THR A 101 -5.97 -8.74 -14.72
N LEU A 102 -6.83 -7.91 -14.15
CA LEU A 102 -8.11 -8.31 -13.57
C LEU A 102 -9.23 -7.79 -14.47
N VAL A 103 -10.08 -8.70 -14.93
CA VAL A 103 -11.32 -8.39 -15.64
C VAL A 103 -12.48 -8.70 -14.72
N VAL A 104 -13.27 -7.69 -14.36
CA VAL A 104 -14.46 -7.84 -13.51
C VAL A 104 -15.70 -7.55 -14.36
N SER A 105 -16.60 -8.52 -14.46
CA SER A 105 -17.84 -8.43 -15.25
C SER A 105 -19.06 -8.89 -14.43
N GLY A 106 -20.27 -8.78 -14.99
CA GLY A 106 -21.53 -9.07 -14.31
C GLY A 106 -22.19 -7.80 -13.77
N ASP A 107 -22.71 -7.85 -12.54
CA ASP A 107 -23.47 -6.77 -11.90
C ASP A 107 -22.57 -5.64 -11.36
N VAL A 108 -21.55 -5.21 -12.11
CA VAL A 108 -20.55 -4.20 -11.68
C VAL A 108 -21.17 -2.84 -11.32
N ASP A 109 -22.35 -2.54 -11.86
CA ASP A 109 -23.10 -1.32 -11.63
C ASP A 109 -24.07 -1.40 -10.44
N ALA A 110 -24.34 -2.62 -9.94
CA ALA A 110 -25.24 -2.83 -8.81
C ALA A 110 -24.57 -2.54 -7.44
N LEU A 111 -23.30 -2.12 -7.44
CA LEU A 111 -22.47 -1.89 -6.25
C LEU A 111 -21.90 -0.46 -6.25
N PRO A 112 -22.71 0.57 -5.91
CA PRO A 112 -22.26 1.96 -5.89
C PRO A 112 -21.05 2.21 -4.98
N GLU A 113 -20.91 1.43 -3.90
CA GLU A 113 -19.77 1.47 -2.99
C GLU A 113 -18.44 1.14 -3.69
N LEU A 114 -18.48 0.36 -4.79
CA LEU A 114 -17.32 0.01 -5.59
C LEU A 114 -17.09 1.00 -6.74
N ALA A 115 -18.01 1.92 -7.04
CA ALA A 115 -17.86 2.86 -8.15
C ALA A 115 -16.57 3.69 -8.04
N SER A 116 -16.27 4.19 -6.84
CA SER A 116 -15.03 4.95 -6.58
C SER A 116 -13.78 4.08 -6.66
N PHE A 117 -13.89 2.80 -6.31
CA PHE A 117 -12.81 1.82 -6.41
C PHE A 117 -12.50 1.53 -7.89
N TRP A 118 -13.54 1.33 -8.72
CA TRP A 118 -13.40 1.14 -10.17
C TRP A 118 -12.79 2.34 -10.87
N GLN A 119 -13.19 3.56 -10.51
CA GLN A 119 -12.63 4.78 -11.09
C GLN A 119 -11.14 4.97 -10.76
N LYS A 120 -10.68 4.45 -9.62
CA LYS A 120 -9.29 4.64 -9.16
C LYS A 120 -8.34 3.57 -9.68
N LEU A 121 -8.81 2.34 -9.79
CA LEU A 121 -7.95 1.18 -10.05
C LEU A 121 -8.10 0.63 -11.46
N GLY A 122 -9.07 1.11 -12.22
CA GLY A 122 -9.35 0.55 -13.52
C GLY A 122 -10.04 1.49 -14.47
N ARG A 123 -10.27 0.94 -15.65
CA ARG A 123 -11.07 1.56 -16.70
C ARG A 123 -12.26 0.68 -17.04
N ARG A 124 -13.35 1.31 -17.48
CA ARG A 124 -14.47 0.58 -18.08
C ARG A 124 -14.14 0.17 -19.51
N ALA A 125 -14.51 -1.05 -19.87
CA ALA A 125 -14.42 -1.57 -21.23
C ALA A 125 -15.64 -2.44 -21.52
N ALA A 126 -16.56 -1.92 -22.34
CA ALA A 126 -17.83 -2.57 -22.67
C ALA A 126 -18.63 -2.96 -21.41
N ASP A 127 -18.74 -4.26 -21.15
CA ASP A 127 -19.48 -4.91 -20.06
C ASP A 127 -18.61 -5.25 -18.83
N ALA A 128 -17.37 -4.76 -18.78
CA ALA A 128 -16.41 -5.06 -17.73
C ALA A 128 -15.67 -3.83 -17.19
N VAL A 129 -15.10 -3.98 -16.00
CA VAL A 129 -14.07 -3.12 -15.44
C VAL A 129 -12.74 -3.87 -15.53
N ILE A 130 -11.73 -3.21 -16.09
CA ILE A 130 -10.38 -3.74 -16.28
C ILE A 130 -9.45 -3.00 -15.33
N LEU A 131 -8.65 -3.72 -14.55
CA LEU A 131 -7.61 -3.10 -13.71
C LEU A 131 -6.55 -2.43 -14.59
N ASP A 132 -6.36 -1.12 -14.40
CA ASP A 132 -5.53 -0.22 -15.22
C ASP A 132 -5.25 1.08 -14.43
N PRO A 133 -3.99 1.42 -14.10
CA PRO A 133 -2.75 0.77 -14.53
C PRO A 133 -2.47 -0.57 -13.82
N PRO A 134 -1.68 -1.46 -14.42
CA PRO A 134 -1.27 -2.72 -13.79
C PRO A 134 -0.36 -2.48 -12.58
N ILE A 135 -0.45 -3.36 -11.58
CA ILE A 135 0.48 -3.39 -10.45
C ILE A 135 1.82 -3.97 -10.95
N PRO A 136 2.94 -3.23 -10.90
CA PRO A 136 4.23 -3.77 -11.31
C PRO A 136 4.82 -4.72 -10.25
N PRO A 137 5.64 -5.72 -10.66
CA PRO A 137 6.05 -6.00 -12.03
C PRO A 137 4.93 -6.61 -12.90
N TYR A 138 4.93 -6.27 -14.19
CA TYR A 138 3.96 -6.80 -15.16
C TYR A 138 4.65 -7.05 -16.50
N ARG A 139 4.15 -7.98 -17.31
CA ARG A 139 4.59 -8.16 -18.69
C ARG A 139 3.76 -7.30 -19.64
N ASP A 140 4.44 -6.54 -20.47
CA ASP A 140 3.84 -5.90 -21.64
C ASP A 140 3.58 -6.95 -22.74
N VAL A 141 2.33 -7.06 -23.18
CA VAL A 141 1.86 -8.10 -24.10
C VAL A 141 2.49 -7.96 -25.49
N GLN A 142 2.73 -6.73 -25.95
CA GLN A 142 3.23 -6.46 -27.31
C GLN A 142 4.73 -6.73 -27.43
N SER A 143 5.52 -6.12 -26.53
CA SER A 143 6.98 -6.26 -26.50
C SER A 143 7.43 -7.57 -25.86
N GLY A 144 6.57 -8.19 -25.05
CA GLY A 144 6.92 -9.34 -24.22
C GLY A 144 7.87 -8.98 -23.08
N GLN A 145 8.18 -7.71 -22.81
CA GLN A 145 9.11 -7.32 -21.75
C GLN A 145 8.42 -7.27 -20.39
N ILE A 146 9.13 -7.68 -19.33
CA ILE A 146 8.66 -7.46 -17.96
C ILE A 146 9.08 -6.05 -17.54
N ARG A 147 8.09 -5.26 -17.13
CA ARG A 147 8.22 -3.87 -16.69
C ARG A 147 8.13 -3.78 -15.17
N GLY A 148 8.74 -2.74 -14.61
CA GLY A 148 8.71 -2.44 -13.17
C GLY A 148 9.73 -3.22 -12.34
N ARG A 149 10.80 -3.73 -12.97
CA ARG A 149 11.91 -4.31 -12.21
C ARG A 149 12.66 -3.19 -11.48
N VAL A 150 12.81 -3.37 -10.17
CA VAL A 150 13.54 -2.44 -9.31
C VAL A 150 14.59 -3.21 -8.51
N ALA A 151 15.81 -2.69 -8.52
CA ALA A 151 16.88 -3.16 -7.65
C ALA A 151 17.05 -2.20 -6.48
N VAL A 152 17.12 -2.75 -5.27
CA VAL A 152 17.27 -2.01 -4.02
C VAL A 152 18.71 -2.14 -3.53
N THR A 153 19.38 -1.01 -3.35
CA THR A 153 20.67 -0.96 -2.65
C THR A 153 20.50 -0.28 -1.30
N LEU A 154 20.62 -1.04 -0.22
CA LEU A 154 20.63 -0.54 1.16
C LEU A 154 22.05 -0.11 1.53
N VAL A 155 22.20 1.13 1.98
CA VAL A 155 23.48 1.71 2.37
C VAL A 155 23.47 2.00 3.87
N GLY A 156 24.32 1.31 4.62
CA GLY A 156 24.42 1.43 6.08
C GLY A 156 25.84 1.75 6.55
N ASP A 157 26.04 1.83 7.86
CA ASP A 157 27.38 1.87 8.47
C ASP A 157 27.49 0.75 9.49
N ALA A 158 28.27 -0.28 9.18
CA ALA A 158 28.46 -1.44 10.05
C ALA A 158 29.17 -1.08 11.38
N ALA A 159 29.82 0.09 11.48
CA ALA A 159 30.35 0.57 12.76
C ALA A 159 29.33 1.35 13.59
N CYS A 160 28.18 1.72 13.03
CA CYS A 160 27.12 2.40 13.77
C CYS A 160 26.15 1.38 14.38
N THR A 161 26.49 0.85 15.56
CA THR A 161 25.67 -0.17 16.24
C THR A 161 24.35 0.36 16.80
N THR A 162 24.18 1.68 16.85
CA THR A 162 22.96 2.34 17.34
C THR A 162 22.12 2.96 16.23
N CYS A 163 22.63 2.97 14.98
CA CYS A 163 21.85 3.42 13.84
C CYS A 163 20.66 2.48 13.62
N TYR A 164 19.56 3.03 13.12
CA TYR A 164 18.38 2.25 12.75
C TYR A 164 18.73 1.24 11.63
N ASP A 165 17.98 0.14 11.53
CA ASP A 165 18.24 -0.91 10.56
C ASP A 165 17.67 -0.56 9.16
N ALA A 166 18.55 -0.41 8.17
CA ALA A 166 18.16 -0.13 6.78
C ALA A 166 17.19 -1.17 6.18
N ASN A 167 17.16 -2.41 6.70
CA ASN A 167 16.26 -3.46 6.21
C ASN A 167 14.78 -3.11 6.45
N GLU A 168 14.46 -2.29 7.45
CA GLU A 168 13.09 -1.88 7.73
C GLU A 168 12.47 -1.06 6.57
N HIS A 169 13.29 -0.46 5.70
CA HIS A 169 12.80 0.19 4.47
C HIS A 169 12.15 -0.80 3.51
N LEU A 170 12.56 -2.06 3.49
CA LEU A 170 12.00 -3.08 2.60
C LEU A 170 10.50 -3.31 2.88
N THR A 171 10.10 -3.28 4.15
CA THR A 171 8.70 -3.39 4.55
C THR A 171 7.85 -2.24 4.02
N ILE A 172 8.42 -1.02 3.99
CA ILE A 172 7.73 0.16 3.46
C ILE A 172 7.64 0.08 1.94
N LEU A 173 8.74 -0.26 1.27
CA LEU A 173 8.79 -0.42 -0.19
C LEU A 173 7.82 -1.50 -0.69
N ALA A 174 7.65 -2.59 0.07
CA ALA A 174 6.69 -3.64 -0.23
C ALA A 174 5.23 -3.13 -0.27
N ARG A 175 4.88 -2.09 0.51
CA ARG A 175 3.55 -1.46 0.46
C ARG A 175 3.31 -0.68 -0.82
N PHE A 176 4.37 -0.25 -1.49
CA PHE A 176 4.32 0.34 -2.83
C PHE A 176 4.42 -0.70 -3.94
N GLY A 177 4.44 -1.99 -3.62
CA GLY A 177 4.57 -3.08 -4.60
C GLY A 177 6.01 -3.39 -5.02
N ILE A 178 7.02 -2.73 -4.43
CA ILE A 178 8.42 -3.03 -4.69
C ILE A 178 8.86 -4.16 -3.75
N LYS A 179 9.11 -5.33 -4.33
CA LYS A 179 9.63 -6.49 -3.62
C LYS A 179 10.97 -6.88 -4.24
N ASP A 180 12.05 -6.60 -3.54
CA ASP A 180 13.38 -7.09 -3.88
C ASP A 180 13.76 -8.16 -2.86
N GLU A 181 13.82 -9.41 -3.30
CA GLU A 181 14.19 -10.55 -2.47
C GLU A 181 15.69 -10.58 -2.18
N ASN A 182 16.50 -9.92 -3.02
CA ASN A 182 17.95 -9.94 -2.95
C ASN A 182 18.54 -8.52 -2.93
N PRO A 183 18.14 -7.67 -1.96
CA PRO A 183 18.61 -6.30 -1.92
C PRO A 183 20.12 -6.28 -1.65
N ARG A 184 20.84 -5.48 -2.44
CA ARG A 184 22.28 -5.28 -2.26
C ARG A 184 22.51 -4.49 -0.99
N ARG A 185 23.42 -4.97 -0.13
CA ARG A 185 23.79 -4.29 1.12
C ARG A 185 25.21 -3.77 1.01
N VAL A 186 25.38 -2.49 1.30
CA VAL A 186 26.67 -1.81 1.14
C VAL A 186 27.01 -1.06 2.42
N ASP A 187 28.18 -1.34 2.99
CA ASP A 187 28.75 -0.53 4.06
C ASP A 187 29.32 0.77 3.48
N ILE A 188 28.96 1.91 4.06
CA ILE A 188 29.34 3.24 3.58
C ILE A 188 30.86 3.46 3.54
N ARG A 189 31.64 2.73 4.33
CA ARG A 189 33.12 2.81 4.39
C ARG A 189 33.79 1.86 3.40
N SER A 190 33.05 0.93 2.79
CA SER A 190 33.57 0.09 1.70
C SER A 190 33.83 0.91 0.43
N THR A 191 34.63 0.36 -0.50
CA THR A 191 34.89 0.99 -1.81
C THR A 191 33.59 1.26 -2.59
N ASP A 192 32.65 0.31 -2.56
CA ASP A 192 31.32 0.45 -3.17
C ASP A 192 30.50 1.55 -2.49
N GLY A 193 30.54 1.61 -1.15
CA GLY A 193 29.84 2.62 -0.37
C GLY A 193 30.35 4.03 -0.64
N GLN A 194 31.67 4.21 -0.74
CA GLN A 194 32.27 5.50 -1.10
C GLN A 194 31.95 5.89 -2.55
N THR A 195 31.84 4.90 -3.45
CA THR A 195 31.40 5.12 -4.83
C THR A 195 29.96 5.64 -4.85
N LEU A 196 29.02 4.95 -4.20
CA LEU A 196 27.63 5.41 -4.09
C LEU A 196 27.51 6.78 -3.42
N ARG A 197 28.32 7.01 -2.37
CA ARG A 197 28.35 8.31 -1.67
C ARG A 197 28.73 9.44 -2.61
N ARG A 198 29.77 9.26 -3.42
CA ARG A 198 30.24 10.26 -4.38
C ARG A 198 29.22 10.46 -5.50
N ASP A 199 28.77 9.36 -6.11
CA ASP A 199 27.96 9.40 -7.33
C ASP A 199 26.56 9.97 -7.05
N TYR A 200 25.99 9.66 -5.88
CA TYR A 200 24.66 10.14 -5.48
C TYR A 200 24.70 11.22 -4.38
N GLY A 201 25.87 11.72 -3.99
CA GLY A 201 25.98 12.75 -2.93
C GLY A 201 25.30 12.34 -1.62
N ILE A 202 25.49 11.11 -1.14
CA ILE A 202 24.86 10.63 0.09
C ILE A 202 25.50 11.33 1.29
N THR A 203 24.67 11.95 2.13
CA THR A 203 25.11 12.70 3.33
C THR A 203 24.72 12.06 4.64
N MET A 204 23.81 11.07 4.63
CA MET A 204 23.29 10.41 5.84
C MET A 204 23.13 8.91 5.61
N VAL A 205 23.40 8.12 6.63
CA VAL A 205 23.14 6.67 6.65
C VAL A 205 22.48 6.25 7.97
N PRO A 206 21.60 5.23 7.96
CA PRO A 206 21.23 4.40 6.81
C PRO A 206 20.41 5.15 5.76
N THR A 207 20.51 4.70 4.51
CA THR A 207 19.68 5.16 3.39
C THR A 207 19.55 4.03 2.36
N PHE A 208 18.81 4.26 1.26
CA PHE A 208 18.74 3.34 0.15
C PHE A 208 18.67 4.06 -1.20
N VAL A 209 19.08 3.34 -2.24
CA VAL A 209 19.00 3.76 -3.64
C VAL A 209 18.17 2.73 -4.39
N LEU A 210 17.15 3.18 -5.11
CA LEU A 210 16.39 2.35 -6.04
C LEU A 210 16.85 2.63 -7.47
N THR A 211 17.06 1.58 -8.25
CA THR A 211 17.44 1.66 -9.67
C THR A 211 16.54 0.75 -10.50
N GLY A 212 16.54 0.93 -11.82
CA GLY A 212 15.65 0.22 -12.74
C GLY A 212 14.44 1.07 -13.10
N GLU A 213 13.26 0.46 -13.19
CA GLU A 213 12.05 1.13 -13.67
C GLU A 213 11.19 1.70 -12.54
N VAL A 214 11.81 2.38 -11.59
CA VAL A 214 11.11 2.91 -10.39
C VAL A 214 9.95 3.85 -10.76
N GLY A 215 10.08 4.58 -11.88
CA GLY A 215 9.08 5.54 -12.35
C GLY A 215 7.71 4.93 -12.70
N VAL A 216 7.61 3.61 -12.91
CA VAL A 216 6.29 2.99 -13.16
C VAL A 216 5.45 2.83 -11.88
N TYR A 217 6.03 3.06 -10.71
CA TYR A 217 5.35 3.03 -9.41
C TYR A 217 4.82 4.43 -9.06
N GLU A 218 3.67 4.80 -9.63
CA GLU A 218 3.09 6.15 -9.46
C GLU A 218 2.89 6.56 -8.00
N GLY A 219 2.36 5.63 -7.18
CA GLY A 219 2.14 5.88 -5.76
C GLY A 219 3.44 6.21 -5.01
N LEU A 220 4.55 5.59 -5.38
CA LEU A 220 5.86 5.93 -4.84
C LEU A 220 6.35 7.26 -5.38
N SER A 221 6.25 7.49 -6.69
CA SER A 221 6.72 8.72 -7.34
C SER A 221 6.05 9.97 -6.75
N ASN A 222 4.75 9.89 -6.43
CA ASN A 222 3.99 10.98 -5.83
C ASN A 222 4.49 11.39 -4.44
N ILE A 223 4.97 10.44 -3.63
CA ILE A 223 5.52 10.72 -2.31
C ILE A 223 7.02 10.97 -2.32
N TRP A 224 7.73 10.54 -3.38
CA TRP A 224 9.18 10.51 -3.40
C TRP A 224 9.80 11.89 -3.24
N VAL A 225 9.17 12.91 -3.84
CA VAL A 225 9.60 14.32 -3.75
C VAL A 225 9.68 14.86 -2.32
N GLN A 226 9.01 14.20 -1.37
CA GLN A 226 9.00 14.58 0.05
C GLN A 226 10.11 13.89 0.85
N VAL A 227 10.67 12.79 0.34
CA VAL A 227 11.57 11.92 1.10
C VAL A 227 12.93 11.71 0.44
N GLY A 228 13.08 12.06 -0.83
CA GLY A 228 14.26 11.78 -1.63
C GLY A 228 14.38 12.66 -2.87
N THR A 229 15.27 12.26 -3.76
CA THR A 229 15.47 12.88 -5.08
C THR A 229 15.48 11.82 -6.16
N THR A 230 15.18 12.25 -7.38
CA THR A 230 15.39 11.45 -8.60
C THR A 230 16.60 12.01 -9.33
N GLU A 231 17.57 11.16 -9.57
CA GLU A 231 18.85 11.50 -10.20
C GLU A 231 18.73 11.46 -11.74
N LYS A 232 19.74 11.99 -12.43
CA LYS A 232 19.73 12.11 -13.90
C LYS A 232 19.69 10.76 -14.63
N ASP A 233 20.20 9.72 -14.00
CA ASP A 233 20.18 8.34 -14.49
C ASP A 233 18.89 7.59 -14.15
N GLY A 234 17.92 8.28 -13.53
CA GLY A 234 16.65 7.70 -13.09
C GLY A 234 16.72 6.99 -11.74
N ALA A 235 17.84 7.02 -11.02
CA ALA A 235 17.92 6.47 -9.68
C ALA A 235 17.11 7.29 -8.68
N TYR A 236 16.43 6.62 -7.75
CA TYR A 236 15.66 7.23 -6.68
C TYR A 236 16.49 7.10 -5.39
N VAL A 237 16.96 8.23 -4.85
CA VAL A 237 17.84 8.26 -3.66
C VAL A 237 17.06 8.78 -2.46
N PHE A 238 16.96 7.97 -1.40
CA PHE A 238 16.30 8.38 -0.16
C PHE A 238 17.19 9.35 0.62
N ARG A 239 16.64 10.48 1.08
CA ARG A 239 17.43 11.55 1.72
C ARG A 239 16.77 12.09 2.98
N GLN A 240 15.58 12.66 2.83
CA GLN A 240 14.96 13.51 3.86
C GLN A 240 14.28 12.69 4.96
N GLY A 241 13.83 11.47 4.68
CA GLY A 241 13.11 10.66 5.67
C GLY A 241 13.99 9.99 6.74
N VAL A 242 15.31 9.95 6.58
CA VAL A 242 16.24 9.25 7.49
C VAL A 242 16.11 9.80 8.93
N ALA A 243 16.06 11.12 9.09
CA ALA A 243 16.00 11.77 10.39
C ALA A 243 14.70 11.50 11.16
N SER A 244 13.62 11.17 10.46
CA SER A 244 12.31 10.86 11.07
C SER A 244 12.16 9.38 11.41
N MET A 245 13.06 8.52 10.93
CA MET A 245 12.93 7.06 11.07
C MET A 245 13.75 6.47 12.21
N GLY A 246 14.81 7.15 12.66
CA GLY A 246 15.63 6.62 13.75
C GLY A 246 16.96 7.33 13.90
N THR A 247 17.82 6.74 14.73
CA THR A 247 19.22 7.14 14.86
C THR A 247 19.95 6.97 13.53
N TYR A 248 20.72 7.97 13.14
CA TYR A 248 21.49 7.94 11.88
C TYR A 248 22.87 8.56 12.08
N ARG A 249 23.78 8.30 11.14
CA ARG A 249 25.07 8.99 11.05
C ARG A 249 25.03 10.07 9.97
N ASP A 250 25.40 11.28 10.36
CA ASP A 250 25.73 12.36 9.44
C ASP A 250 27.15 12.15 8.90
N LEU A 251 27.29 11.99 7.59
CA LEU A 251 28.56 11.70 6.92
C LEU A 251 29.44 12.93 6.70
N ALA A 252 28.89 14.14 6.84
CA ALA A 252 29.67 15.38 6.77
C ALA A 252 30.39 15.63 8.10
N THR A 253 29.72 15.39 9.23
CA THR A 253 30.26 15.61 10.58
C THR A 253 30.84 14.35 11.22
N GLY A 254 30.48 13.16 10.71
CA GLY A 254 30.81 11.87 11.29
C GLY A 254 30.02 11.52 12.55
N LYS A 255 29.11 12.39 13.00
CA LYS A 255 28.38 12.23 14.27
C LYS A 255 27.16 11.32 14.11
N ILE A 256 26.87 10.57 15.17
CA ILE A 256 25.61 9.85 15.32
C ILE A 256 24.58 10.84 15.90
N ILE A 257 23.45 10.98 15.21
CA ILE A 257 22.34 11.86 15.59
C ILE A 257 21.18 11.00 16.07
N LEU A 258 20.71 11.29 17.28
CA LEU A 258 19.49 10.69 17.81
C LEU A 258 18.30 11.57 17.41
N PRO A 259 17.22 11.01 16.85
CA PRO A 259 16.03 11.79 16.55
C PRO A 259 15.49 12.39 17.85
N THR A 260 15.22 13.69 17.81
CA THR A 260 14.52 14.33 18.91
C THR A 260 13.09 13.78 18.90
N PRO A 261 12.57 13.25 20.02
CA PRO A 261 11.21 12.76 20.05
C PRO A 261 10.29 13.89 19.57
N THR A 262 9.51 13.63 18.53
CA THR A 262 8.48 14.57 18.09
C THR A 262 7.62 14.86 19.31
N PRO A 263 7.45 16.14 19.71
CA PRO A 263 6.65 16.45 20.88
C PRO A 263 5.28 15.81 20.68
N THR A 264 4.93 14.91 21.60
CA THR A 264 3.61 14.25 21.59
C THR A 264 2.58 15.36 21.47
N PRO A 265 1.71 15.37 20.43
CA PRO A 265 0.71 16.40 20.32
C PRO A 265 -0.06 16.41 21.64
N SER A 266 0.00 17.54 22.35
CA SER A 266 -0.70 17.69 23.61
C SER A 266 -2.15 17.26 23.40
N PRO A 267 -2.71 16.41 24.28
CA PRO A 267 -4.09 15.98 24.14
C PRO A 267 -4.93 17.22 23.96
N VAL A 268 -5.63 17.32 22.82
CA VAL A 268 -6.50 18.44 22.51
C VAL A 268 -7.51 18.52 23.64
N GLN A 269 -7.29 19.45 24.57
CA GLN A 269 -8.18 19.64 25.70
C GLN A 269 -9.50 20.19 25.16
N GLY A 270 -10.51 19.34 25.13
CA GLY A 270 -11.91 19.74 25.06
C GLY A 270 -12.41 20.19 23.70
N VAL A 271 -12.84 19.23 22.87
CA VAL A 271 -14.14 19.42 22.20
C VAL A 271 -15.18 18.95 23.22
N GLN A 272 -15.66 19.88 24.05
CA GLN A 272 -16.88 19.64 24.80
C GLN A 272 -18.04 19.50 23.79
N PRO A 273 -18.93 18.51 23.97
CA PRO A 273 -20.08 18.31 23.09
C PRO A 273 -21.06 19.48 23.12
#